data_AF-A0A6J6YU12-F1
#
_entry.id   AF-A0A6J6YU12-F1
#
_cell.length_a   1.000
_cell.length_b   1.000
_cell.length_c   1.000
_cell.angle_alpha   90.00
_cell.angle_beta   90.00
_cell.angle_gamma   90.00
#
_symmetry.space_group_name_H-M   'P 1'
#
loop_
_entity.id
_entity.type
_entity.pdbx_description
1 polymer ?
#
loop_
_entity_poly.entity_id
_entity_poly.type
_entity_poly.pdbx_seq_one_letter_code
_entity_poly.pdbx_strand_id
1 'polypeptide(L)'
;MVVRDASHGLEVLLLRRSDVGAFANYWVFPGGRIDDTDLGADEIERARAAAVREAHEEVGLIVDPENTHPYSHWTPPAIQPRRFATWFFVAHWGGDDVRIDGHEIVDYRWMTPQAAIEEQMQMAPPTIVSLHELAEAGSFAATRRTEYPRWVTRPTKSAAGVPVLLWHGDAGYDALDSEIVGPRNRLWYPADGPWTYERSI
;
A
#
# COMPACT_ATOMS: atom_id res chain seq x y z
N MET A 1 5.70 2.99 3.69
CA MET A 1 5.49 4.16 2.80
C MET A 1 6.39 5.27 3.29
N VAL A 2 7.26 5.78 2.41
CA VAL A 2 8.07 6.96 2.71
C VAL A 2 7.45 8.13 1.96
N VAL A 3 7.14 9.20 2.68
CA VAL A 3 6.46 10.39 2.15
C VAL A 3 7.25 11.64 2.46
N ARG A 4 6.99 12.72 1.73
CA ARG A 4 7.52 14.04 2.01
C ARG A 4 6.50 15.12 1.70
N ASP A 5 6.46 16.16 2.52
CA ASP A 5 5.62 17.32 2.25
C ASP A 5 6.33 18.23 1.23
N ALA A 6 5.73 18.40 0.04
CA ALA A 6 6.22 19.29 -1.01
C ALA A 6 5.28 20.49 -1.20
N SER A 7 5.72 21.49 -1.97
CA SER A 7 4.93 22.71 -2.23
C SER A 7 3.58 22.45 -2.92
N HIS A 8 3.49 21.36 -3.67
CA HIS A 8 2.29 20.91 -4.41
C HIS A 8 1.54 19.78 -3.70
N GLY A 9 1.83 19.52 -2.42
CA GLY A 9 1.20 18.50 -1.60
C GLY A 9 2.12 17.34 -1.23
N LEU A 10 1.54 16.29 -0.67
CA LEU A 10 2.26 15.09 -0.27
C LEU A 10 2.82 14.36 -1.50
N GLU A 11 4.10 14.00 -1.44
CA GLU A 11 4.71 13.04 -2.36
C GLU A 11 5.01 11.73 -1.63
N VAL A 12 4.95 10.62 -2.36
CA VAL A 12 5.28 9.29 -1.88
C VAL A 12 6.33 8.65 -2.79
N LEU A 13 7.27 7.94 -2.18
CA LEU A 13 8.27 7.16 -2.89
C LEU A 13 7.66 5.82 -3.35
N LEU A 14 7.62 5.62 -4.66
CA LEU A 14 7.26 4.36 -5.31
C LEU A 14 8.48 3.74 -5.98
N LEU A 15 8.62 2.42 -5.85
CA LEU A 15 9.70 1.62 -6.40
C LEU A 15 9.16 0.68 -7.47
N ARG A 16 9.86 0.55 -8.59
CA ARG A 16 9.53 -0.46 -9.60
C ARG A 16 10.40 -1.70 -9.39
N ARG A 17 9.74 -2.83 -9.12
CA ARG A 17 10.40 -4.13 -9.08
C ARG A 17 10.89 -4.53 -10.46
N SER A 18 11.94 -5.34 -10.52
CA SER A 18 12.39 -5.97 -11.76
C SER A 18 11.32 -6.84 -12.40
N ASP A 19 11.57 -7.31 -13.62
CA ASP A 19 10.67 -8.15 -14.38
C ASP A 19 10.71 -9.64 -13.97
N VAL A 20 11.40 -9.96 -12.87
CA VAL A 20 11.60 -11.33 -12.38
C VAL A 20 10.85 -11.58 -11.09
N GLY A 21 10.21 -12.75 -11.00
CA GLY A 21 9.59 -13.25 -9.78
C GLY A 21 8.15 -12.78 -9.54
N ALA A 22 7.71 -12.86 -8.28
CA ALA A 22 6.38 -12.40 -7.90
C ALA A 22 6.32 -10.86 -7.99
N PHE A 23 5.19 -10.34 -8.48
CA PHE A 23 5.00 -8.91 -8.69
C PHE A 23 6.02 -8.28 -9.65
N ALA A 24 6.46 -9.04 -10.66
CA ALA A 24 7.30 -8.53 -11.73
C ALA A 24 6.72 -7.24 -12.35
N ASN A 25 7.55 -6.20 -12.47
CA ASN A 25 7.19 -4.84 -12.91
C ASN A 25 6.21 -4.06 -12.04
N TYR A 26 5.80 -4.58 -10.88
CA TYR A 26 4.90 -3.84 -10.00
C TYR A 26 5.60 -2.63 -9.39
N TRP A 27 4.81 -1.57 -9.23
CA TRP A 27 5.15 -0.45 -8.38
C TRP A 27 4.70 -0.74 -6.94
N VAL A 28 5.63 -0.57 -6.02
CA VAL A 28 5.49 -0.91 -4.61
C VAL A 28 6.05 0.21 -3.73
N PHE A 29 5.72 0.17 -2.44
CA PHE A 29 6.46 0.95 -1.44
C PHE A 29 7.67 0.14 -0.97
N PRO A 30 8.69 0.78 -0.38
CA PRO A 30 9.75 0.05 0.30
C PRO A 30 9.19 -0.86 1.40
N GLY A 31 9.67 -2.09 1.48
CA GLY A 31 9.25 -3.02 2.53
C GLY A 31 9.47 -4.50 2.21
N GLY A 32 9.51 -5.31 3.28
CA GLY A 32 9.76 -6.73 3.18
C GLY A 32 9.26 -7.51 4.39
N ARG A 33 9.87 -8.67 4.64
CA ARG A 33 9.44 -9.57 5.71
C ARG A 33 10.06 -9.15 7.03
N ILE A 34 9.33 -9.37 8.12
CA ILE A 34 9.89 -9.27 9.47
C ILE A 34 10.93 -10.38 9.64
N ASP A 35 12.13 -9.99 10.06
CA ASP A 35 13.25 -10.86 10.40
C ASP A 35 13.39 -11.03 11.93
N ASP A 36 14.14 -12.02 12.37
CA ASP A 36 14.44 -12.25 13.78
C ASP A 36 15.31 -11.11 14.37
N THR A 37 16.05 -10.36 13.53
CA THR A 37 16.79 -9.16 13.95
C THR A 37 15.91 -7.93 14.16
N ASP A 38 14.66 -7.95 13.68
CA ASP A 38 13.71 -6.85 13.87
C ASP A 38 13.11 -6.93 15.28
N LEU A 39 13.74 -6.22 16.22
CA LEU A 39 13.39 -6.21 17.63
C LEU A 39 12.16 -5.31 17.91
N GLY A 40 11.38 -5.69 18.93
CA GLY A 40 10.20 -4.95 19.38
C GLY A 40 9.45 -5.73 20.46
N ALA A 41 8.69 -5.04 21.30
CA ALA A 41 7.89 -5.64 22.37
C ALA A 41 6.65 -6.39 21.85
N ASP A 42 6.15 -5.99 20.69
CA ASP A 42 5.00 -6.61 20.03
C ASP A 42 5.17 -6.72 18.50
N GLU A 43 4.16 -7.28 17.82
CA GLU A 43 4.16 -7.45 16.37
C GLU A 43 4.30 -6.12 15.62
N ILE A 44 3.71 -5.04 16.12
CA ILE A 44 3.70 -3.74 15.44
C ILE A 44 5.06 -3.10 15.53
N GLU A 45 5.70 -3.14 16.69
CA GLU A 45 7.07 -2.63 16.87
C GLU A 45 8.06 -3.40 16.02
N ARG A 46 7.94 -4.73 15.96
CA ARG A 46 8.77 -5.56 15.07
C ARG A 46 8.52 -5.25 13.59
N ALA A 47 7.26 -5.10 13.19
CA ALA A 47 6.91 -4.74 11.82
C ALA A 47 7.41 -3.34 11.44
N ARG A 48 7.43 -2.41 12.41
CA ARG A 48 8.01 -1.07 12.22
C ARG A 48 9.52 -1.17 12.02
N ALA A 49 10.22 -1.93 12.87
CA ALA A 49 11.66 -2.15 12.74
C ALA A 49 12.01 -2.75 11.37
N ALA A 50 11.24 -3.73 10.90
CA ALA A 50 11.36 -4.28 9.55
C ALA A 50 11.17 -3.20 8.47
N ALA A 51 10.10 -2.40 8.56
CA ALA A 51 9.84 -1.33 7.58
C ALA A 51 10.97 -0.29 7.51
N VAL A 52 11.58 0.06 8.66
CA VAL A 52 12.73 0.97 8.72
C VAL A 52 13.97 0.33 8.08
N ARG A 53 14.27 -0.93 8.42
CA ARG A 53 15.40 -1.68 7.85
C ARG A 53 15.28 -1.80 6.33
N GLU A 54 14.11 -2.20 5.84
CA GLU A 54 13.85 -2.39 4.42
C GLU A 54 13.95 -1.07 3.63
N ALA A 55 13.51 0.06 4.21
CA ALA A 55 13.74 1.37 3.60
C ALA A 55 15.23 1.71 3.46
N HIS A 56 16.07 1.29 4.42
CA HIS A 56 17.51 1.45 4.30
C HIS A 56 18.12 0.48 3.28
N GLU A 57 17.70 -0.78 3.28
CA GLU A 57 18.26 -1.83 2.41
C GLU A 57 17.90 -1.63 0.93
N GLU A 58 16.63 -1.31 0.63
CA GLU A 58 16.15 -1.20 -0.76
C GLU A 58 16.47 0.15 -1.40
N VAL A 59 16.48 1.23 -0.60
CA VAL A 59 16.56 2.61 -1.11
C VAL A 59 17.58 3.51 -0.40
N GLY A 60 18.34 2.99 0.56
CA GLY A 60 19.37 3.75 1.28
C GLY A 60 18.83 4.79 2.26
N LEU A 61 17.53 4.80 2.53
CA LEU A 61 16.90 5.83 3.37
C LEU A 61 16.91 5.44 4.85
N ILE A 62 17.57 6.24 5.67
CA ILE A 62 17.60 6.07 7.14
C ILE A 62 16.45 6.88 7.74
N VAL A 63 15.25 6.32 7.71
CA VAL A 63 14.06 6.97 8.29
C VAL A 63 14.07 6.89 9.81
N ASP A 64 13.51 7.91 10.47
CA ASP A 64 13.41 7.96 11.94
C ASP A 64 12.33 6.96 12.43
N PRO A 65 12.69 5.93 13.22
CA PRO A 65 11.73 4.96 13.76
C PRO A 65 10.66 5.61 14.65
N GLU A 66 11.00 6.66 15.41
CA GLU A 66 10.08 7.34 16.32
C GLU A 66 9.04 8.15 15.53
N ASN A 67 9.44 8.63 14.35
CA ASN A 67 8.58 9.37 13.42
C ASN A 67 7.95 8.47 12.33
N THR A 68 7.99 7.14 12.52
CA THR A 68 7.38 6.16 11.63
C THR A 68 6.15 5.53 12.30
N HIS A 69 4.93 5.88 11.87
CA HIS A 69 3.70 5.42 12.55
C HIS A 69 2.90 4.40 11.73
N PRO A 70 2.19 3.47 12.39
CA PRO A 70 1.32 2.50 11.70
C PRO A 70 0.20 3.22 10.97
N TYR A 71 -0.17 2.69 9.81
CA TYR A 71 -1.16 3.32 8.92
C TYR A 71 -2.32 2.41 8.57
N SER A 72 -2.03 1.14 8.22
CA SER A 72 -3.04 0.14 7.94
C SER A 72 -2.49 -1.28 8.10
N HIS A 73 -3.37 -2.25 8.31
CA HIS A 73 -3.02 -3.66 8.43
C HIS A 73 -3.85 -4.50 7.48
N TRP A 74 -3.21 -5.27 6.62
CA TRP A 74 -3.84 -5.99 5.52
C TRP A 74 -3.78 -7.50 5.72
N THR A 75 -4.95 -8.13 5.60
CA THR A 75 -5.12 -9.57 5.62
C THR A 75 -5.52 -10.03 4.20
N PRO A 76 -4.70 -10.85 3.53
CA PRO A 76 -5.02 -11.35 2.19
C PRO A 76 -6.20 -12.34 2.24
N PRO A 77 -6.86 -12.60 1.10
CA PRO A 77 -7.97 -13.54 1.01
C PRO A 77 -7.62 -14.92 1.60
N ALA A 78 -8.59 -15.58 2.23
CA ALA A 78 -8.39 -16.88 2.87
C ALA A 78 -7.97 -18.00 1.89
N ILE A 79 -8.25 -17.83 0.60
CA ILE A 79 -8.03 -18.83 -0.47
C ILE A 79 -6.54 -18.95 -0.86
N GLN A 80 -5.69 -17.98 -0.50
CA GLN A 80 -4.28 -18.01 -0.91
C GLN A 80 -3.47 -19.03 -0.09
N PRO A 81 -2.63 -19.87 -0.74
CA PRO A 81 -1.86 -20.93 -0.06
C PRO A 81 -0.76 -20.38 0.86
N ARG A 82 -0.27 -19.16 0.60
CA ARG A 82 0.61 -18.41 1.50
C ARG A 82 -0.04 -17.07 1.81
N ARG A 83 -0.25 -16.80 3.09
CA ARG A 83 -0.90 -15.58 3.58
C ARG A 83 0.08 -14.85 4.47
N PHE A 84 0.56 -13.71 3.99
CA PHE A 84 1.33 -12.78 4.81
C PHE A 84 0.39 -11.64 5.16
N ALA A 85 0.16 -11.43 6.46
CA ALA A 85 -0.45 -10.20 6.91
C ALA A 85 0.59 -9.08 6.74
N THR A 86 0.15 -7.91 6.29
CA THR A 86 1.06 -6.81 5.96
C THR A 86 0.70 -5.57 6.75
N TRP A 87 1.65 -5.09 7.53
CA TRP A 87 1.59 -3.78 8.16
C TRP A 87 2.13 -2.71 7.22
N PHE A 88 1.38 -1.64 7.03
CA PHE A 88 1.86 -0.43 6.36
C PHE A 88 2.15 0.63 7.41
N PHE A 89 3.30 1.26 7.27
CA PHE A 89 3.73 2.40 8.06
C PHE A 89 3.93 3.62 7.16
N VAL A 90 3.80 4.81 7.72
CA VAL A 90 4.18 6.08 7.06
C VAL A 90 5.38 6.66 7.81
N ALA A 91 6.43 6.97 7.07
CA ALA A 91 7.61 7.67 7.55
C ALA A 91 7.83 8.95 6.72
N HIS A 92 8.30 10.02 7.36
CA HIS A 92 8.68 11.24 6.66
C HIS A 92 10.14 11.20 6.21
N TRP A 93 10.43 11.70 5.01
CA TRP A 93 11.79 11.89 4.51
C TRP A 93 11.98 13.31 3.97
N GLY A 94 13.03 13.99 4.42
CA GLY A 94 13.31 15.39 4.03
C GLY A 94 14.42 15.57 3.00
N GLY A 95 15.02 14.49 2.48
CA GLY A 95 16.14 14.54 1.53
C GLY A 95 15.78 14.00 0.14
N ASP A 96 16.80 13.90 -0.73
CA ASP A 96 16.64 13.45 -2.12
C ASP A 96 17.44 12.18 -2.48
N ASP A 97 18.31 11.71 -1.59
CA ASP A 97 19.28 10.64 -1.88
C ASP A 97 18.66 9.24 -1.80
N VAL A 98 17.91 8.85 -2.82
CA VAL A 98 17.46 7.46 -3.03
C VAL A 98 18.54 6.65 -3.77
N ARG A 99 18.86 5.46 -3.26
CA ARG A 99 19.84 4.54 -3.86
C ARG A 99 19.26 3.15 -4.03
N ILE A 100 19.04 2.73 -5.26
CA ILE A 100 18.54 1.40 -5.61
C ILE A 100 19.69 0.48 -6.07
N ASP A 101 19.49 -0.83 -5.95
CA ASP A 101 20.48 -1.86 -6.31
C ASP A 101 20.55 -2.14 -7.82
N GLY A 102 19.54 -1.73 -8.59
CA GLY A 102 19.40 -1.98 -10.03
C GLY A 102 19.08 -3.43 -10.40
N HIS A 103 18.86 -4.32 -9.42
CA HIS A 103 18.63 -5.75 -9.63
C HIS A 103 17.24 -6.16 -9.14
N GLU A 104 16.94 -5.95 -7.87
CA GLU A 104 15.59 -6.15 -7.34
C GLU A 104 14.71 -4.93 -7.63
N ILE A 105 15.23 -3.73 -7.39
CA ILE A 105 14.58 -2.46 -7.68
C ILE A 105 15.31 -1.80 -8.85
N VAL A 106 14.56 -1.57 -9.93
CA VAL A 106 15.12 -1.13 -11.22
C VAL A 106 14.72 0.29 -11.59
N ASP A 107 13.79 0.90 -10.86
CA ASP A 107 13.37 2.29 -11.02
C ASP A 107 12.75 2.81 -9.71
N TYR A 108 12.72 4.12 -9.52
CA TYR A 108 12.01 4.76 -8.41
C TYR A 108 11.47 6.13 -8.83
N ARG A 109 10.38 6.56 -8.19
CA ARG A 109 9.80 7.88 -8.41
C ARG A 109 9.26 8.46 -7.12
N TRP A 110 9.52 9.75 -6.91
CA TRP A 110 8.71 10.60 -6.04
C TRP A 110 7.55 11.13 -6.85
N MET A 111 6.32 10.86 -6.39
CA MET A 111 5.09 11.28 -7.08
C MET A 111 4.05 11.69 -6.07
N THR A 112 3.14 12.58 -6.46
CA THR A 112 1.91 12.74 -5.67
C THR A 112 1.09 11.45 -5.73
N PRO A 113 0.36 11.07 -4.67
CA PRO A 113 -0.50 9.90 -4.71
C PRO A 113 -1.53 9.97 -5.85
N GLN A 114 -2.05 11.17 -6.13
CA GLN A 114 -2.97 11.43 -7.23
C GLN A 114 -2.35 11.13 -8.60
N ALA A 115 -1.11 11.56 -8.86
CA ALA A 115 -0.44 11.29 -10.13
C ALA A 115 -0.20 9.78 -10.33
N ALA A 116 0.17 9.05 -9.27
CA ALA A 116 0.34 7.60 -9.34
C ALA A 116 -0.98 6.86 -9.63
N ILE A 117 -2.11 7.37 -9.12
CA ILE A 117 -3.45 6.85 -9.42
C ILE A 117 -3.81 7.09 -10.90
N GLU A 118 -3.55 8.28 -11.42
CA GLU A 118 -3.87 8.66 -12.80
C GLU A 118 -3.02 7.92 -13.84
N GLU A 119 -1.76 7.62 -13.52
CA GLU A 119 -0.87 6.82 -14.40
C GLU A 119 -1.31 5.35 -14.53
N GLN A 120 -2.25 4.86 -13.69
CA GLN A 120 -2.76 3.49 -13.73
C GLN A 120 -1.63 2.44 -13.70
N MET A 121 -0.60 2.72 -12.90
CA MET A 121 0.59 1.89 -12.79
C MET A 121 0.22 0.47 -12.31
N GLN A 122 1.00 -0.53 -12.72
CA GLN A 122 0.80 -1.90 -12.28
C GLN A 122 1.13 -2.01 -10.78
N MET A 123 0.10 -2.17 -9.94
CA MET A 123 0.22 -2.12 -8.49
C MET A 123 -0.63 -3.19 -7.83
N ALA A 124 -0.25 -3.58 -6.62
CA ALA A 124 -1.07 -4.45 -5.79
C ALA A 124 -2.25 -3.65 -5.20
N PRO A 125 -3.41 -4.28 -4.96
CA PRO A 125 -4.58 -3.60 -4.37
C PRO A 125 -4.30 -2.80 -3.08
N PRO A 126 -3.49 -3.30 -2.12
CA PRO A 126 -3.14 -2.51 -0.94
C PRO A 126 -2.38 -1.22 -1.27
N THR A 127 -1.54 -1.22 -2.30
CA THR A 127 -0.83 -0.03 -2.77
C THR A 127 -1.82 0.98 -3.35
N ILE A 128 -2.74 0.53 -4.21
CA ILE A 128 -3.78 1.38 -4.82
C ILE A 128 -4.61 2.07 -3.73
N VAL A 129 -5.17 1.30 -2.79
CA VAL A 129 -5.99 1.85 -1.71
C VAL A 129 -5.18 2.81 -0.84
N SER A 130 -3.94 2.46 -0.51
CA SER A 130 -3.07 3.34 0.28
C SER A 130 -2.78 4.67 -0.43
N LEU A 131 -2.62 4.68 -1.76
CA LEU A 131 -2.47 5.92 -2.53
C LEU A 131 -3.71 6.81 -2.44
N HIS A 132 -4.92 6.23 -2.50
CA HIS A 132 -6.15 6.98 -2.30
C HIS A 132 -6.23 7.57 -0.88
N GLU A 133 -5.90 6.79 0.15
CA GLU A 133 -5.89 7.28 1.53
C GLU A 133 -4.83 8.39 1.75
N LEU A 134 -3.67 8.29 1.10
CA LEU A 134 -2.63 9.34 1.15
C LEU A 134 -3.05 10.61 0.38
N ALA A 135 -3.73 10.47 -0.75
CA ALA A 135 -4.29 11.59 -1.50
C ALA A 135 -5.31 12.36 -0.65
N GLU A 136 -6.17 11.65 0.08
CA GLU A 136 -7.14 12.23 1.02
C GLU A 136 -6.46 12.94 2.20
N ALA A 137 -5.38 12.36 2.74
CA ALA A 137 -4.65 12.95 3.88
C ALA A 137 -3.92 14.26 3.51
N GLY A 138 -3.29 14.32 2.33
CA GLY A 138 -2.69 15.53 1.77
C GLY A 138 -1.42 16.07 2.45
N SER A 139 -1.03 15.56 3.62
CA SER A 139 0.23 15.89 4.31
C SER A 139 0.70 14.76 5.23
N PHE A 140 2.00 14.71 5.56
CA PHE A 140 2.54 13.72 6.49
C PHE A 140 1.86 13.80 7.86
N ALA A 141 1.66 15.02 8.38
CA ALA A 141 1.00 15.23 9.67
C ALA A 141 -0.42 14.64 9.71
N ALA A 142 -1.19 14.80 8.63
CA ALA A 142 -2.55 14.28 8.52
C ALA A 142 -2.62 12.75 8.35
N THR A 143 -1.50 12.08 8.06
CA THR A 143 -1.46 10.60 8.02
C THR A 143 -1.46 9.96 9.41
N ARG A 144 -1.24 10.73 10.49
CA ARG A 144 -1.23 10.20 11.86
C ARG A 144 -2.64 9.80 12.28
N ARG A 145 -2.79 8.60 12.82
CA ARG A 145 -4.06 8.04 13.28
C ARG A 145 -3.91 7.45 14.68
N THR A 146 -4.94 7.59 15.51
CA THR A 146 -5.01 6.89 16.81
C THR A 146 -5.40 5.42 16.64
N GLU A 147 -6.22 5.14 15.62
CA GLU A 147 -6.62 3.80 15.21
C GLU A 147 -6.33 3.63 13.72
N TYR A 148 -5.80 2.48 13.34
CA TYR A 148 -5.51 2.15 11.94
C TYR A 148 -6.50 1.09 11.43
N PRO A 149 -6.99 1.22 10.18
CA PRO A 149 -7.92 0.26 9.60
C PRO A 149 -7.27 -1.12 9.43
N ARG A 150 -8.06 -2.16 9.69
CA ARG A 150 -7.73 -3.55 9.35
C ARG A 150 -8.51 -3.95 8.10
N TRP A 151 -7.77 -4.14 7.01
CA TRP A 151 -8.32 -4.50 5.71
C TRP A 151 -8.34 -6.02 5.56
N VAL A 152 -9.54 -6.60 5.41
CA VAL A 152 -9.69 -8.02 5.08
C VAL A 152 -10.25 -8.10 3.67
N THR A 153 -9.44 -8.64 2.74
CA THR A 153 -9.80 -8.64 1.32
C THR A 153 -10.71 -9.81 1.00
N ARG A 154 -11.90 -9.53 0.45
CA ARG A 154 -12.86 -10.55 -0.02
C ARG A 154 -13.06 -10.44 -1.53
N PRO A 155 -12.54 -11.40 -2.32
CA PRO A 155 -12.72 -11.38 -3.77
C PRO A 155 -14.12 -11.86 -4.17
N THR A 156 -14.69 -11.22 -5.18
CA THR A 156 -15.89 -11.67 -5.90
C THR A 156 -15.77 -11.31 -7.39
N LYS A 157 -16.84 -11.53 -8.16
CA LYS A 157 -16.97 -11.09 -9.55
C LYS A 157 -18.34 -10.45 -9.76
N SER A 158 -18.41 -9.47 -10.65
CA SER A 158 -19.70 -8.94 -11.09
C SER A 158 -20.47 -9.92 -11.96
N ALA A 159 -21.73 -9.58 -12.26
CA ALA A 159 -22.56 -10.34 -13.19
C ALA A 159 -21.89 -10.50 -14.58
N ALA A 160 -21.07 -9.52 -15.00
CA ALA A 160 -20.29 -9.56 -16.23
C ALA A 160 -18.96 -10.32 -16.10
N GLY A 161 -18.66 -10.91 -14.93
CA GLY A 161 -17.44 -11.67 -14.66
C GLY A 161 -16.21 -10.82 -14.33
N VAL A 162 -16.36 -9.50 -14.17
CA VAL A 162 -15.24 -8.60 -13.85
C VAL A 162 -14.81 -8.85 -12.39
N PRO A 163 -13.51 -9.07 -12.11
CA PRO A 163 -13.02 -9.23 -10.75
C PRO A 163 -13.24 -7.98 -9.89
N VAL A 164 -13.75 -8.18 -8.68
CA VAL A 164 -13.97 -7.13 -7.68
C VAL A 164 -13.38 -7.57 -6.35
N LEU A 165 -12.66 -6.69 -5.69
CA LEU A 165 -12.20 -6.87 -4.31
C LEU A 165 -13.06 -6.01 -3.40
N LEU A 166 -13.63 -6.61 -2.36
CA LEU A 166 -14.49 -5.95 -1.39
C LEU A 166 -13.79 -5.85 -0.04
N TRP A 167 -14.03 -4.75 0.67
CA TRP A 167 -13.60 -4.52 2.04
C TRP A 167 -14.77 -4.07 2.93
N HIS A 168 -14.56 -4.13 4.25
CA HIS A 168 -15.58 -3.78 5.23
C HIS A 168 -16.10 -2.35 5.00
N GLY A 169 -17.40 -2.16 5.19
CA GLY A 169 -18.11 -0.93 4.82
C GLY A 169 -18.72 -0.96 3.41
N ASP A 170 -18.37 -1.93 2.57
CA ASP A 170 -19.05 -2.16 1.29
C ASP A 170 -20.37 -2.94 1.49
N ALA A 171 -21.45 -2.50 0.85
CA ALA A 171 -22.76 -3.15 0.94
C ALA A 171 -22.76 -4.62 0.47
N GLY A 172 -21.86 -4.97 -0.45
CA GLY A 172 -21.69 -6.32 -0.96
C GLY A 172 -20.79 -7.23 -0.12
N TYR A 173 -20.12 -6.68 0.90
CA TYR A 173 -19.00 -7.35 1.57
C TYR A 173 -19.38 -8.69 2.19
N ASP A 174 -20.49 -8.75 2.93
CA ASP A 174 -20.89 -9.96 3.65
C ASP A 174 -21.41 -11.06 2.71
N ALA A 175 -22.21 -10.65 1.73
CA ALA A 175 -22.84 -11.52 0.74
C ALA A 175 -21.91 -11.93 -0.43
N LEU A 176 -20.73 -11.31 -0.55
CA LEU A 176 -19.83 -11.44 -1.72
C LEU A 176 -20.52 -11.07 -3.03
N ASP A 177 -21.39 -10.06 -3.01
CA ASP A 177 -22.20 -9.67 -4.17
C ASP A 177 -21.93 -8.20 -4.52
N SER A 178 -21.27 -7.96 -5.67
CA SER A 178 -20.98 -6.61 -6.14
C SER A 178 -22.21 -5.84 -6.61
N GLU A 179 -23.34 -6.51 -6.86
CA GLU A 179 -24.53 -5.85 -7.40
C GLU A 179 -25.39 -5.21 -6.31
N ILE A 180 -25.13 -5.52 -5.03
CA ILE A 180 -25.86 -4.92 -3.91
C ILE A 180 -25.63 -3.40 -3.90
N VAL A 181 -26.72 -2.64 -3.97
CA VAL A 181 -26.73 -1.17 -3.90
C VAL A 181 -26.52 -0.72 -2.45
N GLY A 182 -25.64 0.26 -2.25
CA GLY A 182 -25.38 0.85 -0.94
C GLY A 182 -23.98 1.44 -0.85
N PRO A 183 -23.46 1.61 0.38
CA PRO A 183 -22.09 2.06 0.61
C PRO A 183 -21.05 1.25 -0.17
N ARG A 184 -19.94 1.90 -0.52
CA ARG A 184 -18.86 1.34 -1.35
C ARG A 184 -17.55 1.36 -0.59
N ASN A 185 -16.83 0.26 -0.70
CA ASN A 185 -15.43 0.14 -0.33
C ASN A 185 -14.84 -1.05 -1.11
N ARG A 186 -14.60 -0.81 -2.40
CA ARG A 186 -14.29 -1.86 -3.37
C ARG A 186 -13.30 -1.41 -4.43
N LEU A 187 -12.57 -2.37 -5.00
CA LEU A 187 -11.70 -2.16 -6.14
C LEU A 187 -12.17 -3.04 -7.29
N TRP A 188 -12.51 -2.41 -8.41
CA TRP A 188 -12.64 -3.05 -9.70
C TRP A 188 -11.25 -3.26 -10.27
N TYR A 189 -10.88 -4.51 -10.56
CA TYR A 189 -9.53 -4.87 -10.97
C TYR A 189 -9.57 -5.84 -12.17
N PRO A 190 -9.98 -5.34 -13.35
CA PRO A 190 -10.03 -6.15 -14.57
C PRO A 190 -8.63 -6.65 -14.95
N ALA A 191 -8.56 -7.81 -15.60
CA ALA A 191 -7.29 -8.35 -16.10
C ALA A 191 -6.70 -7.44 -17.21
N ASP A 192 -7.60 -6.91 -18.05
CA ASP A 192 -7.28 -6.02 -19.15
C ASP A 192 -8.05 -4.70 -18.94
N GLY A 193 -7.38 -3.67 -18.42
CA GLY A 193 -7.96 -2.33 -18.28
C GLY A 193 -7.56 -1.60 -17.00
N PRO A 194 -8.00 -0.34 -16.86
CA PRO A 194 -7.75 0.44 -15.66
C PRO A 194 -8.50 -0.17 -14.48
N TRP A 195 -7.90 -0.04 -13.31
CA TRP A 195 -8.56 -0.36 -12.05
C TRP A 195 -9.33 0.88 -11.56
N THR A 196 -10.42 0.65 -10.81
CA THR A 196 -11.22 1.72 -10.23
C THR A 196 -11.50 1.42 -8.77
N TYR A 197 -11.01 2.28 -7.88
CA TYR A 197 -11.33 2.21 -6.46
C TYR A 197 -12.56 3.09 -6.15
N GLU A 198 -13.56 2.50 -5.51
CA GLU A 198 -14.78 3.18 -5.09
C GLU A 198 -14.89 3.13 -3.57
N ARG A 199 -14.96 4.31 -2.96
CA ARG A 199 -15.15 4.48 -1.51
C ARG A 199 -16.25 5.50 -1.25
N SER A 200 -17.24 5.13 -0.44
CA SER A 200 -18.19 6.07 0.13
C SER A 200 -17.54 6.81 1.30
N ILE A 201 -17.68 8.14 1.30
CA ILE A 201 -17.30 9.03 2.42
C ILE A 201 -18.42 9.03 3.45
#